data_AF-X4ZPZ0-F1
#
_entry.id   AF-X4ZPZ0-F1
#
_cell.length_a   1.000
_cell.length_b   1.000
_cell.length_c   1.000
_cell.angle_alpha   90.00
_cell.angle_beta   90.00
_cell.angle_gamma   90.00
#
_symmetry.space_group_name_H-M   'P 1'
#
loop_
_entity.id
_entity.type
_entity.pdbx_description
1 polymer ?
#
loop_
_entity_poly.entity_id
_entity_poly.type
_entity_poly.pdbx_seq_one_letter_code
_entity_poly.pdbx_strand_id
1 'polypeptide(L)'
;MGYEALIIFTTIATSNFTDNRKELNKNFLDLKSESTKKSLFFKGTIFAMILFVFTCLLIFPSLKNYISFFIAGSEEENIRNYIRLLNIRANVPSIIYWIYIMFVDLLQIFLPIVLIEYIFKKIGRHNTKRALLLSFCIIFMVLLFMTPEKARSIQLAVSLFLVLHFIYPQHIRKIIPFALVFVSIFSLIALLLKSGVYREESDLWGFVSETLNAYFSGPLNVVASISMQQNSSIKLIISDILNSLPFVKHYFMEWDTTPKYFNYSIKGTGATVSKIIPMIGQGYFYFGFLLSPIISIISIKVAMKLEKIANLTTNIFKRYLYIFATINFALSPVLYNFNISLSTFWDIIIILILMKLADLKLRKKTIGI
;
A
#
# COMPACT_ATOMS: atom_id res chain seq x y z
N MET A 1 14.78 4.42 -17.34
CA MET A 1 14.75 3.09 -16.68
C MET A 1 16.14 2.52 -16.39
N GLY A 2 16.98 2.25 -17.39
CA GLY A 2 18.32 1.67 -17.13
C GLY A 2 19.16 2.50 -16.15
N TYR A 3 19.12 3.82 -16.30
CA TYR A 3 19.76 4.78 -15.37
C TYR A 3 19.26 4.66 -13.92
N GLU A 4 17.93 4.61 -13.73
CA GLU A 4 17.32 4.45 -12.40
C GLU A 4 17.66 3.10 -11.77
N ALA A 5 17.56 2.01 -12.54
CA ALA A 5 17.89 0.68 -12.09
C ALA A 5 19.35 0.59 -11.61
N LEU A 6 20.29 1.09 -12.40
CA LEU A 6 21.71 1.13 -12.04
C LEU A 6 21.93 1.85 -10.71
N ILE A 7 21.33 3.04 -10.53
CA ILE A 7 21.47 3.81 -9.30
C ILE A 7 20.82 3.13 -8.10
N ILE A 8 19.65 2.50 -8.28
CA ILE A 8 19.00 1.73 -7.21
C ILE A 8 19.89 0.55 -6.78
N PHE A 9 20.39 -0.24 -7.73
CA PHE A 9 21.26 -1.37 -7.41
C PHE A 9 22.57 -0.93 -6.75
N THR A 10 23.19 0.16 -7.22
CA THR A 10 24.36 0.77 -6.55
C THR A 10 24.02 1.24 -5.14
N THR A 11 22.85 1.84 -4.92
CA THR A 11 22.39 2.28 -3.60
C THR A 11 22.22 1.10 -2.63
N ILE A 12 21.64 0.00 -3.10
CA ILE A 12 21.49 -1.23 -2.32
C ILE A 12 22.86 -1.82 -1.97
N ALA A 13 23.74 -1.96 -2.98
CA ALA A 13 25.08 -2.53 -2.81
C ALA A 13 25.92 -1.72 -1.80
N THR A 14 25.94 -0.40 -1.92
CA THR A 14 26.69 0.49 -1.02
C THR A 14 26.12 0.49 0.39
N SER A 15 24.78 0.49 0.55
CA SER A 15 24.14 0.45 1.85
C SER A 15 24.45 -0.86 2.59
N ASN A 16 24.31 -2.01 1.92
CA ASN A 16 24.64 -3.32 2.49
C ASN A 16 26.12 -3.43 2.92
N PHE A 17 27.04 -2.89 2.12
CA PHE A 17 28.46 -2.84 2.49
C PHE A 17 28.70 -2.01 3.76
N THR A 18 27.99 -0.89 3.91
CA THR A 18 28.11 0.00 5.06
C THR A 18 27.51 -0.62 6.32
N ASP A 19 26.42 -1.38 6.19
CA ASP A 19 25.73 -2.03 7.29
C ASP A 19 26.46 -3.27 7.81
N ASN A 20 27.04 -4.10 6.93
CA ASN A 20 27.88 -5.22 7.33
C ASN A 20 29.08 -4.76 8.19
N ARG A 21 29.63 -3.56 7.93
CA ARG A 21 30.66 -2.93 8.78
C ARG A 21 30.14 -2.45 10.13
N LYS A 22 28.86 -2.06 10.24
CA LYS A 22 28.26 -1.54 11.46
C LYS A 22 27.71 -2.66 12.35
N GLU A 23 27.17 -3.73 11.78
CA GLU A 23 26.67 -4.89 12.55
C GLU A 23 27.82 -5.67 13.23
N LEU A 24 29.01 -5.72 12.63
CA LEU A 24 30.23 -6.23 13.29
C LEU A 24 30.60 -5.47 14.57
N ASN A 25 30.12 -4.23 14.74
CA ASN A 25 30.44 -3.36 15.88
C ASN A 25 29.26 -3.14 16.84
N LYS A 26 28.10 -3.77 16.62
CA LYS A 26 26.88 -3.51 17.41
C LYS A 26 26.17 -4.79 17.83
N ASN A 27 26.92 -5.70 18.45
CA ASN A 27 26.31 -6.57 19.44
C ASN A 27 25.92 -5.72 20.67
N PHE A 28 24.72 -5.95 21.19
CA PHE A 28 24.08 -5.32 22.35
C PHE A 28 23.42 -3.94 22.14
N LEU A 29 22.09 -3.92 22.28
CA LEU A 29 21.40 -3.07 23.25
C LEU A 29 19.91 -3.48 23.37
N ASP A 30 19.56 -3.92 24.57
CA ASP A 30 18.26 -4.27 25.14
C ASP A 30 17.00 -3.80 24.40
N LEU A 31 16.31 -4.75 23.77
CA LEU A 31 14.90 -4.61 23.41
C LEU A 31 14.04 -5.16 24.55
N LYS A 32 13.71 -4.27 25.51
CA LYS A 32 12.66 -4.51 26.51
C LYS A 32 11.39 -4.99 25.81
N SER A 33 10.87 -6.14 26.23
CA SER A 33 9.63 -6.68 25.70
C SER A 33 8.46 -5.75 26.05
N GLU A 34 7.93 -5.07 25.04
CA GLU A 34 6.64 -4.38 25.18
C GLU A 34 5.55 -5.43 25.34
N SER A 35 4.95 -5.50 26.53
CA SER A 35 3.88 -6.43 26.83
C SER A 35 2.71 -6.23 25.86
N THR A 36 2.23 -7.33 25.28
CA THR A 36 1.22 -7.41 24.22
C THR A 36 -0.23 -7.28 24.72
N LYS A 37 -0.48 -6.51 25.80
CA LYS A 37 -1.86 -6.18 26.18
C LYS A 37 -2.35 -5.03 25.31
N LYS A 38 -2.95 -5.37 24.15
CA LYS A 38 -3.71 -4.39 23.35
C LYS A 38 -4.76 -3.77 24.25
N SER A 39 -4.71 -2.45 24.43
CA SER A 39 -5.60 -1.76 25.34
C SER A 39 -7.05 -1.89 24.91
N LEU A 40 -7.95 -1.86 25.89
CA LEU A 40 -9.39 -1.77 25.66
C LEU A 40 -9.73 -0.58 24.75
N PHE A 41 -8.95 0.50 24.83
CA PHE A 41 -9.09 1.67 23.97
C PHE A 41 -8.83 1.35 22.50
N PHE A 42 -7.75 0.62 22.17
CA PHE A 42 -7.48 0.22 20.77
C PHE A 42 -8.63 -0.63 20.20
N LYS A 43 -9.14 -1.59 20.98
CA LYS A 43 -10.31 -2.39 20.59
C LYS A 43 -11.56 -1.52 20.39
N GLY A 44 -11.78 -0.55 21.28
CA GLY A 44 -12.86 0.42 21.18
C GLY A 44 -12.76 1.30 19.95
N THR A 45 -11.56 1.77 19.58
CA THR A 45 -11.33 2.53 18.36
C THR A 45 -11.66 1.72 17.11
N ILE A 46 -11.22 0.45 17.07
CA ILE A 46 -11.56 -0.46 15.95
C ILE A 46 -13.07 -0.65 15.86
N PHE A 47 -13.72 -0.91 17.00
CA PHE A 47 -15.18 -1.08 17.04
C PHE A 47 -15.90 0.19 16.56
N ALA A 48 -15.45 1.37 16.99
CA ALA A 48 -16.01 2.64 16.55
C ALA A 48 -15.82 2.88 15.04
N MET A 49 -14.66 2.52 14.48
CA MET A 49 -14.43 2.58 13.03
C MET A 49 -15.36 1.64 12.26
N ILE A 50 -15.51 0.39 12.72
CA ILE A 50 -16.41 -0.59 12.10
C ILE A 50 -17.86 -0.10 12.17
N LEU A 51 -18.29 0.38 13.34
CA LEU A 51 -19.62 0.91 13.55
C LEU A 51 -19.88 2.10 12.62
N PHE A 52 -18.94 3.04 12.54
CA PHE A 52 -19.04 4.20 11.63
C PHE A 52 -19.19 3.77 10.17
N VAL A 53 -18.33 2.85 9.70
CA VAL A 53 -18.40 2.33 8.31
C VAL A 53 -19.74 1.67 8.05
N PHE A 54 -20.24 0.86 8.99
CA PHE A 54 -21.53 0.20 8.87
C PHE A 54 -22.70 1.20 8.85
N THR A 55 -22.70 2.19 9.75
CA THR A 55 -23.69 3.27 9.77
C THR A 55 -23.68 4.07 8.46
N CYS A 56 -22.51 4.38 7.91
CA CYS A 56 -22.39 5.05 6.62
C CYS A 56 -22.98 4.21 5.47
N LEU A 57 -22.77 2.89 5.48
CA LEU A 57 -23.35 1.99 4.47
C LEU A 57 -24.87 1.89 4.56
N LEU A 58 -25.45 2.01 5.77
CA LEU A 58 -26.89 2.03 5.96
C LEU A 58 -27.53 3.34 5.49
N ILE A 59 -26.90 4.48 5.79
CA ILE A 59 -27.42 5.81 5.45
C ILE A 59 -27.16 6.14 3.97
N PHE A 60 -25.99 5.80 3.45
CA PHE A 60 -25.56 6.05 2.07
C PHE A 60 -25.19 4.73 1.36
N PRO A 61 -26.17 3.94 0.89
CA PRO A 61 -25.92 2.65 0.23
C PRO A 61 -24.99 2.74 -0.99
N SER A 62 -24.91 3.92 -1.62
CA SER A 62 -24.01 4.18 -2.74
C SER A 62 -22.53 3.98 -2.38
N LEU A 63 -22.15 4.14 -1.10
CA LEU A 63 -20.78 3.89 -0.61
C LEU A 63 -20.34 2.43 -0.75
N LYS A 64 -21.27 1.48 -0.91
CA LYS A 64 -20.94 0.09 -1.22
C LYS A 64 -20.13 -0.03 -2.50
N ASN A 65 -20.37 0.85 -3.48
CA ASN A 65 -19.67 0.84 -4.77
C ASN A 65 -18.19 1.28 -4.67
N TYR A 66 -17.75 1.78 -3.52
CA TYR A 66 -16.33 1.99 -3.26
C TYR A 66 -15.57 0.66 -3.11
N ILE A 67 -16.27 -0.38 -2.65
CA ILE A 67 -15.72 -1.71 -2.43
C ILE A 67 -16.12 -2.58 -3.63
N SER A 68 -15.12 -3.11 -4.33
CA SER A 68 -15.31 -4.10 -5.37
C SER A 68 -14.93 -5.49 -4.86
N PHE A 69 -15.75 -6.47 -5.21
CA PHE A 69 -15.37 -7.86 -5.09
C PHE A 69 -14.73 -8.28 -6.40
N PHE A 70 -13.47 -8.71 -6.33
CA PHE A 70 -12.71 -9.18 -7.49
C PHE A 70 -12.31 -8.10 -8.51
N ILE A 71 -11.38 -8.45 -9.40
CA ILE A 71 -10.90 -7.55 -10.46
C ILE A 71 -11.95 -7.51 -11.58
N ALA A 72 -12.78 -6.46 -11.57
CA ALA A 72 -13.68 -6.10 -12.68
C ALA A 72 -12.94 -6.07 -14.04
N GLY A 73 -13.57 -6.64 -15.08
CA GLY A 73 -12.90 -7.32 -16.19
C GLY A 73 -12.98 -6.65 -17.57
N SER A 74 -13.23 -5.35 -17.67
CA SER A 74 -13.12 -4.62 -18.95
C SER A 74 -12.79 -3.14 -18.75
N GLU A 75 -12.28 -2.48 -19.78
CA GLU A 75 -12.06 -1.02 -19.77
C GLU A 75 -13.36 -0.24 -19.55
N GLU A 76 -14.45 -0.65 -20.20
CA GLU A 76 -15.80 -0.11 -19.99
C GLU A 76 -16.26 -0.22 -18.54
N GLU A 77 -15.98 -1.34 -17.88
CA GLU A 77 -16.31 -1.52 -16.48
C GLU A 77 -15.46 -0.64 -15.56
N ASN A 78 -14.19 -0.39 -15.90
CA ASN A 78 -13.38 0.59 -15.18
C ASN A 78 -13.93 2.02 -15.36
N ILE A 79 -14.40 2.38 -16.56
CA ILE A 79 -15.06 3.67 -16.81
C ILE A 79 -16.38 3.76 -16.02
N ARG A 80 -17.21 2.71 -16.04
CA ARG A 80 -18.45 2.66 -15.23
C ARG A 80 -18.17 2.78 -13.74
N ASN A 81 -17.15 2.09 -13.23
CA ASN A 81 -16.74 2.17 -11.83
C ASN A 81 -16.23 3.57 -11.49
N TYR A 82 -15.50 4.22 -12.40
CA TYR A 82 -15.09 5.61 -12.22
C TYR A 82 -16.29 6.57 -12.14
N ILE A 83 -17.25 6.46 -13.06
CA ILE A 83 -18.48 7.25 -13.04
C ILE A 83 -19.26 7.02 -11.74
N ARG A 84 -19.33 5.76 -11.26
CA ARG A 84 -19.93 5.45 -9.95
C ARG A 84 -19.20 6.17 -8.83
N LEU A 85 -17.87 6.18 -8.81
CA LEU A 85 -17.09 6.89 -7.78
C LEU A 85 -17.34 8.40 -7.80
N LEU A 86 -17.45 9.01 -8.98
CA LEU A 86 -17.82 10.43 -9.12
C LEU A 86 -19.22 10.70 -8.58
N ASN A 87 -20.19 9.83 -8.93
CA ASN A 87 -21.55 9.95 -8.45
C ASN A 87 -21.64 9.79 -6.92
N ILE A 88 -20.85 8.90 -6.31
CA ILE A 88 -20.77 8.79 -4.85
C ILE A 88 -20.26 10.12 -4.26
N ARG A 89 -19.19 10.68 -4.82
CA ARG A 89 -18.60 11.94 -4.33
C ARG A 89 -19.60 13.11 -4.42
N ALA A 90 -20.45 13.14 -5.44
CA ALA A 90 -21.47 14.17 -5.61
C ALA A 90 -22.65 14.01 -4.62
N ASN A 91 -23.00 12.78 -4.26
CA ASN A 91 -24.20 12.47 -3.49
C ASN A 91 -23.96 12.29 -1.97
N VAL A 92 -22.71 12.17 -1.53
CA VAL A 92 -22.36 11.99 -0.12
C VAL A 92 -21.65 13.25 0.38
N PRO A 93 -22.02 13.80 1.57
CA PRO A 93 -21.32 14.93 2.14
C PRO A 93 -19.81 14.69 2.18
N SER A 94 -19.02 15.64 1.68
CA SER A 94 -17.59 15.42 1.40
C SER A 94 -16.81 14.92 2.63
N ILE A 95 -17.09 15.48 3.80
CA ILE A 95 -16.45 15.06 5.05
C ILE A 95 -16.76 13.60 5.39
N ILE A 96 -18.00 13.15 5.20
CA ILE A 96 -18.43 11.76 5.46
C ILE A 96 -17.74 10.83 4.46
N TYR A 97 -17.72 11.19 3.18
CA TYR A 97 -17.06 10.42 2.13
C TYR A 97 -15.57 10.19 2.43
N TRP A 98 -14.84 11.25 2.79
CA TRP A 98 -13.40 11.14 3.08
C TRP A 98 -13.10 10.37 4.36
N ILE A 99 -13.88 10.54 5.43
CA ILE A 99 -13.74 9.75 6.66
C ILE A 99 -14.04 8.28 6.39
N TYR A 100 -15.10 8.00 5.63
CA TYR A 100 -15.47 6.63 5.24
C TYR A 100 -14.34 5.93 4.50
N ILE A 101 -13.79 6.56 3.44
CA ILE A 101 -12.67 6.01 2.67
C ILE A 101 -11.50 5.71 3.59
N MET A 102 -11.12 6.67 4.42
CA MET A 102 -9.99 6.48 5.32
C MET A 102 -10.23 5.33 6.31
N PHE A 103 -11.42 5.21 6.90
CA PHE A 103 -11.71 4.11 7.82
C PHE A 103 -11.72 2.76 7.11
N VAL A 104 -12.27 2.68 5.90
CA VAL A 104 -12.20 1.45 5.09
C VAL A 104 -10.74 1.07 4.80
N ASP A 105 -9.92 2.03 4.36
CA ASP A 105 -8.51 1.82 4.04
C ASP A 105 -7.68 1.39 5.26
N LEU A 106 -7.89 2.05 6.41
CA LEU A 106 -7.23 1.69 7.66
C LEU A 106 -7.68 0.30 8.15
N LEU A 107 -8.99 0.01 8.13
CA LEU A 107 -9.53 -1.30 8.50
C LEU A 107 -8.96 -2.39 7.59
N GLN A 108 -8.85 -2.14 6.28
CA GLN A 108 -8.26 -3.09 5.32
C GLN A 108 -6.80 -3.40 5.68
N ILE A 109 -6.03 -2.42 6.14
CA ILE A 109 -4.64 -2.64 6.59
C ILE A 109 -4.59 -3.51 7.85
N PHE A 110 -5.24 -3.09 8.94
CA PHE A 110 -4.96 -3.67 10.25
C PHE A 110 -5.92 -4.78 10.70
N LEU A 111 -7.16 -4.81 10.23
CA LEU A 111 -8.14 -5.83 10.66
C LEU A 111 -7.66 -7.27 10.37
N PRO A 112 -7.08 -7.57 9.19
CA PRO A 112 -6.61 -8.92 8.88
C PRO A 112 -5.57 -9.45 9.88
N ILE A 113 -4.57 -8.63 10.23
CA ILE A 113 -3.54 -9.05 11.18
C ILE A 113 -4.09 -9.20 12.60
N VAL A 114 -5.08 -8.40 13.01
CA VAL A 114 -5.77 -8.59 14.31
C VAL A 114 -6.49 -9.94 14.34
N LEU A 115 -7.16 -10.32 13.26
CA LEU A 115 -7.86 -11.60 13.15
C LEU A 115 -6.88 -12.78 13.15
N ILE A 116 -5.78 -12.69 12.39
CA ILE A 116 -4.74 -13.74 12.36
C ILE A 116 -4.10 -13.92 13.74
N GLU A 117 -3.76 -12.83 14.43
CA GLU A 117 -3.24 -12.93 15.81
C GLU A 117 -4.25 -13.56 16.78
N TYR A 118 -5.54 -13.24 16.63
CA TYR A 118 -6.60 -13.83 17.43
C TYR A 118 -6.73 -15.35 17.18
N ILE A 119 -6.74 -15.76 15.91
CA ILE A 119 -6.75 -17.18 15.49
C ILE A 119 -5.54 -17.92 16.08
N PHE A 120 -4.34 -17.34 15.96
CA PHE A 120 -3.12 -17.94 16.50
C PHE A 120 -3.20 -18.13 18.02
N LYS A 121 -3.63 -17.10 18.77
CA LYS A 121 -3.73 -17.17 20.24
C LYS A 121 -4.77 -18.17 20.72
N LYS A 122 -5.91 -18.30 20.01
CA LYS A 122 -7.04 -19.15 20.43
C LYS A 122 -6.91 -20.59 19.96
N ILE A 123 -6.46 -20.82 18.73
CA ILE A 123 -6.45 -22.14 18.08
C ILE A 123 -5.02 -22.68 17.94
N GLY A 124 -4.04 -21.81 17.67
CA GLY A 124 -2.66 -22.21 17.35
C GLY A 124 -1.95 -22.99 18.45
N ARG A 125 -2.37 -22.84 19.73
CA ARG A 125 -1.85 -23.64 20.85
C ARG A 125 -2.22 -25.11 20.79
N HIS A 126 -3.40 -25.42 20.24
CA HIS A 126 -3.93 -26.78 20.18
C HIS A 126 -3.79 -27.41 18.80
N ASN A 127 -3.94 -26.61 17.74
CA ASN A 127 -3.88 -27.09 16.37
C ASN A 127 -3.33 -26.02 15.42
N THR A 128 -2.00 -26.03 15.26
CA THR A 128 -1.26 -25.10 14.40
C THR A 128 -1.69 -25.18 12.93
N LYS A 129 -2.00 -26.38 12.42
CA LYS A 129 -2.44 -26.58 11.02
C LYS A 129 -3.78 -25.92 10.75
N ARG A 130 -4.75 -26.09 11.67
CA ARG A 130 -6.08 -25.45 11.58
C ARG A 130 -5.98 -23.93 11.69
N ALA A 131 -5.16 -23.42 12.62
CA ALA A 131 -4.92 -21.98 12.76
C ALA A 131 -4.29 -21.38 11.49
N LEU A 132 -3.35 -22.11 10.88
CA LEU A 132 -2.72 -21.69 9.62
C LEU A 132 -3.72 -21.68 8.45
N LEU A 133 -4.55 -22.71 8.31
CA LEU A 133 -5.60 -22.76 7.28
C LEU A 133 -6.57 -21.57 7.40
N LEU A 134 -7.04 -21.27 8.60
CA LEU A 134 -7.91 -20.11 8.84
C LEU A 134 -7.19 -18.79 8.54
N SER A 135 -5.88 -18.70 8.82
CA SER A 135 -5.08 -17.52 8.48
C SER A 135 -5.00 -17.34 6.95
N PHE A 136 -4.86 -18.42 6.17
CA PHE A 136 -4.95 -18.35 4.71
C PHE A 136 -6.32 -17.93 4.22
N CYS A 137 -7.41 -18.36 4.85
CA CYS A 137 -8.75 -17.88 4.52
C CYS A 137 -8.87 -16.35 4.72
N ILE A 138 -8.28 -15.80 5.79
CA ILE A 138 -8.25 -14.35 6.00
C ILE A 138 -7.44 -13.65 4.89
N ILE A 139 -6.27 -14.17 4.53
CA ILE A 139 -5.46 -13.59 3.45
C ILE A 139 -6.19 -13.64 2.10
N PHE A 140 -6.88 -14.75 1.82
CA PHE A 140 -7.69 -14.88 0.61
C PHE A 140 -8.85 -13.87 0.59
N MET A 141 -9.51 -13.63 1.73
CA MET A 141 -10.54 -12.58 1.84
C MET A 141 -9.96 -11.18 1.55
N VAL A 142 -8.72 -10.89 1.97
CA VAL A 142 -8.04 -9.62 1.64
C VAL A 142 -7.82 -9.47 0.14
N LEU A 143 -7.50 -10.55 -0.58
CA LEU A 143 -7.39 -10.52 -2.04
C LEU A 143 -8.73 -10.27 -2.74
N LEU A 144 -9.83 -10.76 -2.16
CA LEU A 144 -11.17 -10.56 -2.72
C LEU A 144 -11.74 -9.17 -2.44
N PHE A 145 -11.45 -8.61 -1.26
CA PHE A 145 -11.91 -7.30 -0.82
C PHE A 145 -11.00 -6.21 -1.38
N MET A 146 -11.41 -5.60 -2.50
CA MET A 146 -10.63 -4.59 -3.20
C MET A 146 -11.26 -3.20 -3.11
N THR A 147 -10.45 -2.23 -2.71
CA THR A 147 -10.70 -0.80 -2.89
C THR A 147 -10.28 -0.38 -4.32
N PRO A 148 -10.50 0.88 -4.77
CA PRO A 148 -10.11 1.29 -6.11
C PRO A 148 -8.60 1.07 -6.41
N GLU A 149 -7.77 1.06 -5.37
CA GLU A 149 -6.35 0.71 -5.45
C GLU A 149 -6.15 -0.82 -5.35
N LYS A 150 -6.51 -1.55 -6.40
CA LYS A 150 -6.44 -3.03 -6.44
C LYS A 150 -5.06 -3.59 -6.05
N ALA A 151 -3.97 -2.93 -6.46
CA ALA A 151 -2.60 -3.33 -6.16
C ALA A 151 -2.29 -3.34 -4.65
N ARG A 152 -2.93 -2.45 -3.87
CA ARG A 152 -2.81 -2.40 -2.41
C ARG A 152 -3.27 -3.70 -1.75
N SER A 153 -4.35 -4.31 -2.26
CA SER A 153 -4.89 -5.56 -1.71
C SER A 153 -3.93 -6.73 -1.91
N ILE A 154 -3.28 -6.78 -3.08
CA ILE A 154 -2.21 -7.76 -3.38
C ILE A 154 -1.02 -7.54 -2.44
N GLN A 155 -0.59 -6.30 -2.27
CA GLN A 155 0.51 -5.93 -1.39
C GLN A 155 0.25 -6.30 0.08
N LEU A 156 -0.98 -6.06 0.57
CA LEU A 156 -1.41 -6.47 1.90
C LEU A 156 -1.35 -7.99 2.05
N ALA A 157 -1.86 -8.74 1.07
CA ALA A 157 -1.79 -10.19 1.09
C ALA A 157 -0.35 -10.72 1.14
N VAL A 158 0.56 -10.19 0.30
CA VAL A 158 2.00 -10.54 0.33
C VAL A 158 2.60 -10.22 1.70
N SER A 159 2.29 -9.06 2.28
CA SER A 159 2.79 -8.66 3.59
C SER A 159 2.30 -9.59 4.70
N LEU A 160 1.04 -10.01 4.66
CA LEU A 160 0.48 -10.98 5.60
C LEU A 160 1.14 -12.35 5.44
N PHE A 161 1.35 -12.83 4.20
CA PHE A 161 2.08 -14.08 3.95
C PHE A 161 3.50 -14.06 4.54
N LEU A 162 4.24 -12.97 4.36
CA LEU A 162 5.58 -12.82 4.96
C LEU A 162 5.52 -12.82 6.49
N VAL A 163 4.52 -12.17 7.10
CA VAL A 163 4.35 -12.18 8.56
C VAL A 163 4.04 -13.57 9.11
N LEU A 164 3.35 -14.43 8.33
CA LEU A 164 3.13 -15.81 8.74
C LEU A 164 4.45 -16.55 9.00
N HIS A 165 5.57 -16.16 8.37
CA HIS A 165 6.92 -16.68 8.68
C HIS A 165 7.23 -16.60 10.18
N PHE A 166 6.86 -15.50 10.80
CA PHE A 166 7.16 -15.23 12.20
C PHE A 166 6.11 -15.80 13.16
N ILE A 167 4.87 -16.03 12.69
CA ILE A 167 3.79 -16.62 13.50
C ILE A 167 3.85 -18.16 13.48
N TYR A 168 4.16 -18.76 12.32
CA TYR A 168 4.12 -20.21 12.08
C TYR A 168 5.45 -20.75 11.50
N PRO A 169 6.61 -20.50 12.12
CA PRO A 169 7.93 -20.72 11.51
C PRO A 169 8.17 -22.15 11.01
N GLN A 170 7.68 -23.16 11.73
CA GLN A 170 7.91 -24.57 11.42
C GLN A 170 7.16 -25.07 10.18
N HIS A 171 5.96 -24.56 9.91
CA HIS A 171 5.11 -25.07 8.82
C HIS A 171 5.20 -24.22 7.55
N ILE A 172 5.48 -22.93 7.69
CA ILE A 172 5.33 -21.98 6.58
C ILE A 172 6.61 -21.84 5.73
N ARG A 173 7.79 -22.17 6.26
CA ARG A 173 9.08 -21.98 5.54
C ARG A 173 9.11 -22.67 4.17
N LYS A 174 8.48 -23.85 4.06
CA LYS A 174 8.36 -24.58 2.80
C LYS A 174 7.23 -24.05 1.90
N ILE A 175 6.23 -23.38 2.47
CA ILE A 175 4.99 -22.96 1.79
C ILE A 175 5.12 -21.54 1.20
N ILE A 176 5.89 -20.64 1.83
CA ILE A 176 6.09 -19.26 1.35
C ILE A 176 6.46 -19.17 -0.14
N PRO A 177 7.46 -19.91 -0.67
CA PRO A 177 7.80 -19.79 -2.08
C PRO A 177 6.61 -20.17 -2.98
N PHE A 178 5.88 -21.24 -2.65
CA PHE A 178 4.67 -21.63 -3.39
C PHE A 178 3.55 -20.59 -3.26
N ALA A 179 3.36 -19.99 -2.09
CA ALA A 179 2.37 -18.94 -1.88
C ALA A 179 2.69 -17.68 -2.70
N LEU A 180 3.97 -17.29 -2.77
CA LEU A 180 4.41 -16.16 -3.59
C LEU A 180 4.26 -16.44 -5.09
N VAL A 181 4.59 -17.65 -5.53
CA VAL A 181 4.35 -18.09 -6.91
C VAL A 181 2.85 -18.09 -7.20
N PHE A 182 2.01 -18.59 -6.30
CA PHE A 182 0.55 -18.57 -6.45
C PHE A 182 0.01 -17.16 -6.57
N VAL A 183 0.42 -16.22 -5.69
CA VAL A 183 0.02 -14.81 -5.78
C VAL A 183 0.49 -14.18 -7.10
N SER A 184 1.68 -14.53 -7.58
CA SER A 184 2.22 -14.04 -8.85
C SER A 184 1.41 -14.54 -10.04
N ILE A 185 1.11 -15.85 -10.09
CA ILE A 185 0.27 -16.47 -11.12
C ILE A 185 -1.14 -15.89 -11.06
N PHE A 186 -1.74 -15.77 -9.87
CA PHE A 186 -3.06 -15.18 -9.69
C PHE A 186 -3.10 -13.74 -10.20
N SER A 187 -2.07 -12.95 -9.91
CA SER A 187 -1.96 -11.57 -10.40
C SER A 187 -1.82 -11.53 -11.93
N LEU A 188 -1.03 -12.43 -12.52
CA LEU A 188 -0.89 -12.56 -13.98
C LEU A 188 -2.21 -12.96 -14.64
N ILE A 189 -2.91 -13.97 -14.11
CA ILE A 189 -4.23 -14.39 -14.61
C ILE A 189 -5.21 -13.22 -14.51
N ALA A 190 -5.24 -12.50 -13.39
CA ALA A 190 -6.15 -11.38 -13.25
C ALA A 190 -5.81 -10.22 -14.21
N LEU A 191 -4.53 -10.02 -14.54
CA LEU A 191 -4.11 -9.08 -15.58
C LEU A 191 -4.57 -9.55 -16.98
N LEU A 192 -4.42 -10.84 -17.30
CA LEU A 192 -4.86 -11.42 -18.58
C LEU A 192 -6.40 -11.40 -18.74
N LEU A 193 -7.14 -11.67 -17.66
CA LEU A 193 -8.59 -11.52 -17.65
C LEU A 193 -9.00 -10.07 -17.87
N LYS A 194 -8.27 -9.12 -17.26
CA LYS A 194 -8.52 -7.68 -17.43
C LYS A 194 -8.19 -7.21 -18.85
N SER A 195 -7.16 -7.77 -19.48
CA SER A 195 -6.73 -7.37 -20.82
C SER A 195 -7.68 -7.85 -21.91
N GLY A 196 -8.81 -8.48 -21.56
CA GLY A 196 -9.82 -8.85 -22.53
C GLY A 196 -9.31 -9.89 -23.52
N VAL A 197 -8.48 -10.85 -23.08
CA VAL A 197 -7.99 -11.99 -23.91
C VAL A 197 -9.14 -12.77 -24.58
N TYR A 198 -10.37 -12.60 -24.11
CA TYR A 198 -11.59 -13.14 -24.72
C TYR A 198 -12.23 -12.25 -25.81
N ARG A 199 -11.70 -11.04 -26.06
CA ARG A 199 -12.03 -10.23 -27.24
C ARG A 199 -11.25 -10.82 -28.41
N GLU A 200 -11.89 -10.90 -29.58
CA GLU A 200 -11.37 -11.44 -30.85
C GLU A 200 -10.21 -10.60 -31.44
N GLU A 201 -9.34 -10.03 -30.61
CA GLU A 201 -8.20 -9.25 -31.07
C GLU A 201 -6.99 -10.16 -31.33
N SER A 202 -6.37 -9.97 -32.49
CA SER A 202 -5.33 -10.83 -33.04
C SER A 202 -3.93 -10.64 -32.42
N ASP A 203 -3.71 -9.61 -31.59
CA ASP A 203 -2.40 -9.26 -31.04
C ASP A 203 -2.31 -9.34 -29.51
N LEU A 204 -2.37 -10.56 -28.97
CA LEU A 204 -2.15 -10.85 -27.54
C LEU A 204 -0.84 -10.24 -26.99
N TRP A 205 0.22 -10.20 -27.81
CA TRP A 205 1.53 -9.71 -27.37
C TRP A 205 1.57 -8.19 -27.26
N GLY A 206 0.94 -7.47 -28.19
CA GLY A 206 0.69 -6.03 -28.08
C GLY A 206 -0.02 -5.67 -26.78
N PHE A 207 -1.11 -6.38 -26.46
CA PHE A 207 -1.87 -6.14 -25.22
C PHE A 207 -1.10 -6.43 -23.94
N VAL A 208 -0.34 -7.54 -23.91
CA VAL A 208 0.53 -7.85 -22.77
C VAL A 208 1.59 -6.77 -22.60
N SER A 209 2.21 -6.33 -23.69
CA SER A 209 3.20 -5.25 -23.69
C SER A 209 2.62 -3.94 -23.15
N GLU A 210 1.44 -3.52 -23.62
CA GLU A 210 0.76 -2.32 -23.14
C GLU A 210 0.38 -2.41 -21.66
N THR A 211 -0.11 -3.57 -21.23
CA THR A 211 -0.47 -3.83 -19.83
C THR A 211 0.76 -3.76 -18.93
N LEU A 212 1.85 -4.45 -19.30
CA LEU A 212 3.10 -4.39 -18.55
C LEU A 212 3.67 -2.97 -18.51
N ASN A 213 3.61 -2.25 -19.63
CA ASN A 213 4.03 -0.86 -19.69
C ASN A 213 3.19 0.04 -18.77
N ALA A 214 1.86 -0.18 -18.71
CA ALA A 214 0.98 0.59 -17.84
C ALA A 214 1.21 0.34 -16.35
N TYR A 215 1.52 -0.91 -15.96
CA TYR A 215 1.66 -1.30 -14.55
C TYR A 215 3.09 -1.18 -14.01
N PHE A 216 4.13 -1.48 -14.79
CA PHE A 216 5.54 -1.47 -14.37
C PHE A 216 6.29 -0.21 -14.83
N SER A 217 5.57 0.91 -14.87
CA SER A 217 6.12 2.23 -15.22
C SER A 217 6.83 2.28 -16.57
N GLY A 218 6.45 1.48 -17.56
CA GLY A 218 7.22 1.17 -18.78
C GLY A 218 7.73 2.36 -19.62
N PRO A 219 8.59 2.10 -20.63
CA PRO A 219 9.28 3.14 -21.39
C PRO A 219 8.37 4.23 -21.96
N LEU A 220 7.17 3.89 -22.43
CA LEU A 220 6.23 4.88 -22.99
C LEU A 220 5.72 5.83 -21.90
N ASN A 221 5.46 5.33 -20.70
CA ASN A 221 5.06 6.17 -19.56
C ASN A 221 6.22 7.06 -19.10
N VAL A 222 7.46 6.57 -19.15
CA VAL A 222 8.65 7.39 -18.84
C VAL A 222 8.82 8.51 -19.85
N VAL A 223 8.74 8.22 -21.15
CA VAL A 223 8.81 9.25 -22.20
C VAL A 223 7.70 10.28 -22.00
N ALA A 224 6.45 9.83 -21.80
CA ALA A 224 5.33 10.74 -21.55
C ALA A 224 5.54 11.64 -20.32
N SER A 225 6.20 11.13 -19.27
CA SER A 225 6.52 11.91 -18.07
C SER A 225 7.62 12.96 -18.31
N ILE A 226 8.58 12.67 -19.18
CA ILE A 226 9.66 13.59 -19.55
C ILE A 226 9.11 14.71 -20.45
N SER A 227 8.14 14.37 -21.31
CA SER A 227 7.47 15.30 -22.22
C SER A 227 6.43 16.19 -21.53
N MET A 228 6.19 16.03 -20.22
CA MET A 228 5.36 16.96 -19.47
C MET A 228 6.03 18.35 -19.52
N GLN A 229 5.27 19.39 -19.89
CA GLN A 229 5.78 20.76 -19.89
C GLN A 229 6.34 21.11 -18.51
N GLN A 230 7.65 21.39 -18.43
CA GLN A 230 8.34 21.72 -17.18
C GLN A 230 7.91 23.10 -16.69
N ASN A 231 6.79 23.15 -15.98
CA ASN A 231 6.44 24.23 -15.06
C ASN A 231 6.52 23.69 -13.63
N SER A 232 7.65 23.04 -13.29
CA SER A 232 7.85 22.49 -11.95
C SER A 232 8.07 23.61 -10.95
N SER A 233 6.98 23.98 -10.29
CA SER A 233 7.01 24.89 -9.15
C SER A 233 7.15 24.11 -7.85
N ILE A 234 7.83 24.70 -6.86
CA ILE A 234 7.88 24.14 -5.51
C ILE A 234 6.47 23.94 -4.91
N LYS A 235 5.51 24.75 -5.36
CA LYS A 235 4.08 24.62 -5.04
C LYS A 235 3.53 23.25 -5.45
N LEU A 236 3.97 22.69 -6.58
CA LEU A 236 3.53 21.36 -7.03
C LEU A 236 4.06 20.25 -6.13
N ILE A 237 5.33 20.34 -5.70
CA ILE A 237 5.92 19.38 -4.74
C ILE A 237 5.16 19.41 -3.42
N ILE A 238 4.89 20.61 -2.90
CA ILE A 238 4.09 20.79 -1.68
C ILE A 238 2.68 20.23 -1.86
N SER A 239 2.05 20.51 -3.02
CA SER A 239 0.73 19.98 -3.34
C SER A 239 0.70 18.46 -3.35
N ASP A 240 1.71 17.82 -3.95
CA ASP A 240 1.83 16.36 -3.99
C ASP A 240 1.98 15.76 -2.59
N ILE A 241 2.76 16.40 -1.72
CA ILE A 241 2.88 16.00 -0.31
C ILE A 241 1.53 16.13 0.40
N LEU A 242 0.90 17.31 0.38
CA LEU A 242 -0.36 17.58 1.09
C LEU A 242 -1.51 16.70 0.59
N ASN A 243 -1.58 16.44 -0.71
CA ASN A 243 -2.57 15.53 -1.31
C ASN A 243 -2.32 14.05 -1.00
N SER A 244 -1.16 13.70 -0.44
CA SER A 244 -0.85 12.35 0.03
C SER A 244 -1.18 12.13 1.50
N LEU A 245 -1.48 13.19 2.26
CA LEU A 245 -1.85 13.06 3.67
C LEU A 245 -3.34 12.73 3.81
N PRO A 246 -3.72 11.64 4.51
CA PRO A 246 -5.10 11.39 4.90
C PRO A 246 -5.69 12.60 5.63
N PHE A 247 -6.98 12.86 5.42
CA PHE A 247 -7.72 14.09 5.82
C PHE A 247 -7.26 15.39 5.17
N VAL A 248 -5.96 15.68 5.19
CA VAL A 248 -5.40 16.93 4.66
C VAL A 248 -5.72 17.07 3.18
N LYS A 249 -5.66 15.96 2.43
CA LYS A 249 -6.06 15.88 1.01
C LYS A 249 -7.42 16.54 0.70
N HIS A 250 -8.39 16.48 1.62
CA HIS A 250 -9.70 17.12 1.42
C HIS A 250 -9.58 18.64 1.21
N TYR A 251 -8.68 19.31 1.94
CA TYR A 251 -8.49 20.76 1.87
C TYR A 251 -7.67 21.19 0.65
N PHE A 252 -6.91 20.28 0.04
CA PHE A 252 -5.99 20.56 -1.06
C PHE A 252 -6.39 19.85 -2.37
N MET A 253 -7.62 19.33 -2.45
CA MET A 253 -8.08 18.52 -3.59
C MET A 253 -8.13 19.28 -4.92
N GLU A 254 -8.35 20.59 -4.86
CA GLU A 254 -8.38 21.48 -6.03
C GLU A 254 -6.97 21.86 -6.52
N TRP A 255 -5.93 21.59 -5.74
CA TRP A 255 -4.57 21.89 -6.17
C TRP A 255 -4.11 20.90 -7.23
N ASP A 256 -3.33 21.38 -8.19
CA ASP A 256 -2.70 20.53 -9.18
C ASP A 256 -1.67 19.61 -8.53
N THR A 257 -1.52 18.41 -9.09
CA THR A 257 -0.60 17.38 -8.62
C THR A 257 0.15 16.81 -9.82
N THR A 258 1.35 16.28 -9.61
CA THR A 258 2.12 15.69 -10.71
C THR A 258 1.35 14.54 -11.40
N PRO A 259 0.63 13.67 -10.68
CA PRO A 259 -0.26 12.69 -11.30
C PRO A 259 -1.36 13.30 -12.19
N LYS A 260 -1.95 14.45 -11.82
CA LYS A 260 -2.93 15.16 -12.66
C LYS A 260 -2.29 15.66 -13.96
N TYR A 261 -1.13 16.32 -13.88
CA TYR A 261 -0.40 16.78 -15.07
C TYR A 261 0.03 15.64 -15.99
N PHE A 262 0.50 14.52 -15.43
CA PHE A 262 0.88 13.35 -16.21
C PHE A 262 -0.29 12.74 -16.98
N ASN A 263 -1.45 12.66 -16.34
CA ASN A 263 -2.65 12.15 -17.04
C ASN A 263 -3.15 13.16 -18.08
N TYR A 264 -3.01 14.46 -17.83
CA TYR A 264 -3.29 15.49 -18.83
C TYR A 264 -2.37 15.35 -20.05
N SER A 265 -1.06 15.12 -19.87
CA SER A 265 -0.13 14.99 -20.99
C SER A 265 -0.38 13.74 -21.85
N ILE A 266 -0.88 12.66 -21.26
CA ILE A 266 -1.19 11.41 -22.00
C ILE A 266 -2.56 11.45 -22.66
N LYS A 267 -3.56 12.06 -22.02
CA LYS A 267 -4.97 11.95 -22.44
C LYS A 267 -5.59 13.25 -22.93
N GLY A 268 -4.90 14.37 -22.84
CA GLY A 268 -5.46 15.71 -23.03
C GLY A 268 -6.41 16.16 -21.91
N THR A 269 -6.56 15.38 -20.83
CA THR A 269 -7.40 15.73 -19.67
C THR A 269 -6.81 15.21 -18.35
N GLY A 270 -6.75 16.09 -17.34
CA GLY A 270 -6.34 15.77 -15.97
C GLY A 270 -7.52 15.36 -15.08
N ALA A 271 -8.75 15.39 -15.62
CA ALA A 271 -9.95 15.05 -14.87
C ALA A 271 -9.98 13.57 -14.44
N THR A 272 -9.24 12.69 -15.13
CA THR A 272 -9.09 11.28 -14.76
C THR A 272 -7.62 10.94 -14.50
N VAL A 273 -7.28 10.65 -13.24
CA VAL A 273 -5.96 10.10 -12.88
C VAL A 273 -6.07 8.58 -12.92
N SER A 274 -5.80 7.97 -14.07
CA SER A 274 -5.89 6.51 -14.23
C SER A 274 -4.54 5.84 -14.47
N LYS A 275 -3.53 6.61 -14.90
CA LYS A 275 -2.15 6.13 -15.05
C LYS A 275 -1.31 6.69 -13.92
N ILE A 276 -0.44 5.85 -13.38
CA ILE A 276 0.52 6.22 -12.35
C ILE A 276 1.75 6.78 -13.07
N ILE A 277 2.17 7.98 -12.70
CA ILE A 277 3.43 8.55 -13.21
C ILE A 277 4.62 7.70 -12.71
N PRO A 278 5.56 7.30 -13.57
CA PRO A 278 6.80 6.65 -13.13
C PRO A 278 7.55 7.49 -12.10
N MET A 279 8.10 6.87 -11.05
CA MET A 279 8.83 7.61 -10.01
C MET A 279 10.04 8.37 -10.56
N ILE A 280 10.78 7.79 -11.50
CA ILE A 280 11.85 8.48 -12.24
C ILE A 280 11.34 9.67 -13.04
N GLY A 281 10.14 9.56 -13.62
CA GLY A 281 9.48 10.63 -14.35
C GLY A 281 9.08 11.79 -13.45
N GLN A 282 8.50 11.47 -12.29
CA GLN A 282 8.18 12.44 -11.25
C GLN A 282 9.44 13.14 -10.72
N GLY A 283 10.52 12.39 -10.48
CA GLY A 283 11.80 12.97 -10.08
C GLY A 283 12.42 13.83 -11.17
N TYR A 284 12.33 13.43 -12.45
CA TYR A 284 12.75 14.25 -13.58
C TYR A 284 11.97 15.57 -13.63
N PHE A 285 10.66 15.50 -13.43
CA PHE A 285 9.80 16.68 -13.41
C PHE A 285 10.23 17.66 -12.30
N TYR A 286 10.56 17.18 -11.10
CA TYR A 286 10.98 18.04 -9.99
C TYR A 286 12.42 18.55 -10.06
N PHE A 287 13.37 17.70 -10.45
CA PHE A 287 14.80 17.95 -10.23
C PHE A 287 15.64 17.87 -11.50
N GLY A 288 15.02 17.65 -12.66
CA GLY A 288 15.71 17.46 -13.94
C GLY A 288 16.40 16.11 -14.05
N PHE A 289 17.19 15.95 -15.11
CA PHE A 289 17.79 14.66 -15.48
C PHE A 289 18.71 14.07 -14.40
N LEU A 290 19.69 14.84 -13.92
CA LEU A 290 20.75 14.36 -13.02
C LEU A 290 20.22 13.89 -11.66
N LEU A 291 19.20 14.55 -11.13
CA LEU A 291 18.61 14.24 -9.83
C LEU A 291 17.30 13.46 -9.95
N SER A 292 16.90 13.05 -11.15
CA SER A 292 15.67 12.29 -11.37
C SER A 292 15.51 11.05 -10.48
N PRO A 293 16.54 10.25 -10.14
CA PRO A 293 16.38 9.06 -9.32
C PRO A 293 16.31 9.34 -7.81
N ILE A 294 16.40 10.60 -7.37
CA ILE A 294 16.53 10.94 -5.95
C ILE A 294 15.35 10.41 -5.12
N ILE A 295 14.14 10.45 -5.68
CA ILE A 295 12.93 9.92 -5.03
C ILE A 295 13.03 8.40 -4.89
N SER A 296 13.48 7.71 -5.95
CA SER A 296 13.67 6.26 -5.96
C SER A 296 14.75 5.82 -4.96
N ILE A 297 15.85 6.59 -4.85
CA ILE A 297 16.89 6.39 -3.84
C ILE A 297 16.31 6.53 -2.42
N ILE A 298 15.53 7.59 -2.17
CA ILE A 298 14.87 7.81 -0.87
C ILE A 298 13.95 6.64 -0.55
N SER A 299 13.12 6.22 -1.51
CA SER A 299 12.20 5.10 -1.37
C SER A 299 12.93 3.82 -0.94
N ILE A 300 13.99 3.45 -1.65
CA ILE A 300 14.77 2.25 -1.34
C ILE A 300 15.48 2.34 0.01
N LYS A 301 16.07 3.49 0.35
CA LYS A 301 16.68 3.68 1.68
C LYS A 301 15.67 3.57 2.82
N VAL A 302 14.46 4.10 2.61
CA VAL A 302 13.36 3.95 3.58
C VAL A 302 12.94 2.48 3.70
N ALA A 303 12.81 1.76 2.59
CA ALA A 303 12.51 0.33 2.59
C ALA A 303 13.55 -0.48 3.40
N MET A 304 14.84 -0.28 3.13
CA MET A 304 15.93 -0.97 3.85
C MET A 304 15.92 -0.66 5.35
N LYS A 305 15.63 0.58 5.74
CA LYS A 305 15.52 0.97 7.15
C LYS A 305 14.33 0.29 7.83
N LEU A 306 13.18 0.26 7.17
CA LEU A 306 11.96 -0.35 7.69
C LEU A 306 12.07 -1.87 7.78
N GLU A 307 12.76 -2.52 6.85
CA GLU A 307 13.06 -3.95 6.88
C GLU A 307 13.84 -4.33 8.15
N LYS A 308 14.92 -3.59 8.45
CA LYS A 308 15.70 -3.81 9.68
C LYS A 308 14.85 -3.62 10.93
N ILE A 309 14.04 -2.56 10.97
CA ILE A 309 13.12 -2.31 12.09
C ILE A 309 12.13 -3.48 12.22
N ALA A 310 11.59 -4.00 11.12
CA ALA A 310 10.67 -5.13 11.12
C ALA A 310 11.31 -6.41 11.71
N ASN A 311 12.54 -6.72 11.30
CA ASN A 311 13.28 -7.88 11.78
C ASN A 311 13.53 -7.80 13.29
N LEU A 312 13.88 -6.62 13.81
CA LEU A 312 14.11 -6.38 15.23
C LEU A 312 12.82 -6.27 16.07
N THR A 313 11.68 -6.00 15.44
CA THR A 313 10.41 -5.77 16.16
C THR A 313 9.81 -7.08 16.66
N THR A 314 9.64 -7.22 17.98
CA THR A 314 9.05 -8.43 18.60
C THR A 314 7.52 -8.49 18.51
N ASN A 315 6.86 -7.32 18.45
CA ASN A 315 5.41 -7.23 18.32
C ASN A 315 4.96 -7.56 16.88
N ILE A 316 4.26 -8.68 16.70
CA ILE A 316 3.82 -9.19 15.39
C ILE A 316 3.01 -8.17 14.60
N PHE A 317 2.07 -7.47 15.24
CA PHE A 317 1.30 -6.41 14.60
C PHE A 317 2.18 -5.27 14.08
N LYS A 318 3.11 -4.74 14.90
CA LYS A 318 4.04 -3.68 14.47
C LYS A 318 4.97 -4.19 13.36
N ARG A 319 5.49 -5.42 13.49
CA ARG A 319 6.31 -6.09 12.47
C ARG A 319 5.58 -6.17 11.14
N TYR A 320 4.30 -6.53 11.14
CA TYR A 320 3.46 -6.53 9.94
C TYR A 320 3.39 -5.16 9.27
N LEU A 321 3.13 -4.10 10.04
CA LEU A 321 3.08 -2.75 9.50
C LEU A 321 4.41 -2.34 8.86
N TYR A 322 5.53 -2.67 9.50
CA TYR A 322 6.85 -2.39 8.92
C TYR A 322 7.15 -3.21 7.67
N ILE A 323 6.74 -4.49 7.61
CA ILE A 323 6.85 -5.31 6.40
C ILE A 323 5.99 -4.72 5.26
N PHE A 324 4.75 -4.34 5.55
CA PHE A 324 3.86 -3.71 4.58
C PHE A 324 4.44 -2.39 4.03
N ALA A 325 5.00 -1.56 4.91
CA ALA A 325 5.72 -0.34 4.52
C ALA A 325 6.96 -0.65 3.68
N THR A 326 7.73 -1.68 4.05
CA THR A 326 8.94 -2.10 3.33
C THR A 326 8.59 -2.48 1.91
N ILE A 327 7.59 -3.35 1.72
CA ILE A 327 7.13 -3.75 0.38
C ILE A 327 6.65 -2.54 -0.43
N ASN A 328 5.89 -1.63 0.21
CA ASN A 328 5.40 -0.41 -0.43
C ASN A 328 6.55 0.37 -1.08
N PHE A 329 7.54 0.73 -0.28
CA PHE A 329 8.68 1.54 -0.72
C PHE A 329 9.64 0.76 -1.62
N ALA A 330 9.75 -0.56 -1.47
CA ALA A 330 10.56 -1.40 -2.37
C ALA A 330 9.95 -1.50 -3.77
N LEU A 331 8.62 -1.62 -3.88
CA LEU A 331 7.91 -1.68 -5.16
C LEU A 331 7.73 -0.32 -5.80
N SER A 332 7.82 0.76 -5.02
CA SER A 332 7.46 2.10 -5.49
C SER A 332 8.22 2.56 -6.74
N PRO A 333 9.56 2.41 -6.87
CA PRO A 333 10.26 2.82 -8.09
C PRO A 333 9.75 2.18 -9.39
N VAL A 334 9.06 1.04 -9.29
CA VAL A 334 8.58 0.28 -10.44
C VAL A 334 7.06 0.41 -10.63
N LEU A 335 6.27 0.36 -9.56
CA LEU A 335 4.80 0.31 -9.64
C LEU A 335 4.10 1.60 -9.25
N TYR A 336 4.72 2.44 -8.43
CA TYR A 336 4.05 3.56 -7.78
C TYR A 336 4.74 4.90 -8.02
N ASN A 337 4.01 5.97 -7.80
CA ASN A 337 4.58 7.30 -7.68
C ASN A 337 4.85 7.62 -6.21
N PHE A 338 5.56 8.71 -5.95
CA PHE A 338 5.90 9.11 -4.59
C PHE A 338 4.68 9.39 -3.71
N ASN A 339 3.60 9.91 -4.29
CA ASN A 339 2.38 10.25 -3.56
C ASN A 339 1.72 9.01 -2.95
N ILE A 340 1.61 7.94 -3.74
CA ILE A 340 1.09 6.64 -3.28
C ILE A 340 1.99 6.12 -2.15
N SER A 341 3.32 6.18 -2.33
CA SER A 341 4.26 5.72 -1.31
C SER A 341 4.08 6.47 0.01
N LEU A 342 3.93 7.79 -0.07
CA LEU A 342 3.77 8.67 1.07
C LEU A 342 2.40 8.51 1.75
N SER A 343 1.33 8.30 0.98
CA SER A 343 -0.01 8.02 1.51
C SER A 343 0.00 6.75 2.36
N THR A 344 0.57 5.66 1.86
CA THR A 344 0.73 4.42 2.63
C THR A 344 1.56 4.63 3.90
N PHE A 345 2.60 5.46 3.84
CA PHE A 345 3.41 5.78 5.01
C PHE A 345 2.61 6.51 6.09
N TRP A 346 1.76 7.47 5.70
CA TRP A 346 0.88 8.18 6.62
C TRP A 346 -0.17 7.26 7.26
N ASP A 347 -0.78 6.36 6.48
CA ASP A 347 -1.71 5.37 7.02
C ASP A 347 -1.07 4.56 8.16
N ILE A 348 0.18 4.14 7.96
CA ILE A 348 0.93 3.38 8.96
C ILE A 348 1.26 4.23 10.19
N ILE A 349 1.67 5.48 9.99
CA ILE A 349 1.91 6.42 11.10
C ILE A 349 0.64 6.61 11.93
N ILE A 350 -0.52 6.81 11.29
CA ILE A 350 -1.80 6.96 11.99
C ILE A 350 -2.08 5.72 12.85
N ILE A 351 -1.91 4.53 12.30
CA ILE A 351 -2.13 3.27 13.05
C ILE A 351 -1.18 3.18 14.25
N LEU A 352 0.11 3.50 14.06
CA LEU A 352 1.10 3.46 15.14
C LEU A 352 0.81 4.50 16.24
N ILE A 353 0.33 5.70 15.88
CA ILE A 353 -0.12 6.72 16.83
C ILE A 353 -1.33 6.21 17.61
N LEU A 354 -2.34 5.65 16.94
CA LEU A 354 -3.52 5.08 17.59
C LEU A 354 -3.14 4.01 18.61
N MET A 355 -2.18 3.13 18.28
CA MET A 355 -1.64 2.15 19.22
C MET A 355 -0.93 2.80 20.41
N LYS A 356 -0.04 3.75 20.17
CA LYS A 356 0.72 4.42 21.24
C LYS A 356 -0.19 5.15 22.22
N LEU A 357 -1.22 5.83 21.72
CA LEU A 357 -2.25 6.48 22.55
C LEU A 357 -3.02 5.46 23.39
N ALA A 358 -3.30 4.29 22.82
CA ALA A 358 -3.91 3.17 23.51
C ALA A 358 -3.04 2.64 24.66
N ASP A 359 -1.74 2.51 24.45
CA ASP A 359 -0.79 1.98 25.44
C ASP A 359 -0.51 2.98 26.56
N LEU A 360 -0.40 4.28 26.26
CA LEU A 360 -0.21 5.35 27.24
C LEU A 360 -1.37 5.41 28.26
N LYS A 361 -2.61 5.19 27.81
CA LYS A 361 -3.79 5.15 28.70
C LYS A 361 -3.76 3.96 29.67
N LEU A 362 -3.27 2.80 29.23
CA LEU A 362 -3.09 1.66 30.15
C LEU A 362 -2.05 1.99 31.22
N ARG A 363 -0.93 2.60 30.83
CA ARG A 363 0.15 2.93 31.78
C ARG A 363 -0.32 3.92 32.84
N LYS A 364 -1.10 4.94 32.49
CA LYS A 364 -1.74 5.84 33.47
C LYS A 364 -2.69 5.10 34.42
N LYS A 365 -3.55 4.21 33.89
CA LYS A 365 -4.49 3.42 34.70
C LYS A 365 -3.79 2.42 35.64
N THR A 366 -2.61 1.94 35.26
CA THR A 366 -1.82 0.98 36.07
C THR A 366 -0.95 1.69 37.12
N ILE A 367 -0.61 2.96 36.91
CA ILE A 367 0.24 3.74 37.82
C ILE A 367 -0.58 4.55 38.84
N GLY A 368 -1.89 4.74 38.66
CA GLY A 368 -2.73 5.37 39.68
C GLY A 368 -2.24 6.77 40.06
N ILE A 369 -2.44 7.72 39.16
CA ILE A 369 -2.60 9.14 39.50
C ILE A 369 -3.99 9.54 39.04
#